data_AF-E6SHZ8-F1
#
_entry.id   AF-E6SHZ8-F1
#
_cell.length_a   1.000
_cell.length_b   1.000
_cell.length_c   1.000
_cell.angle_alpha   90.00
_cell.angle_beta   90.00
_cell.angle_gamma   90.00
#
_symmetry.space_group_name_H-M   'P 1'
#
loop_
_entity.id
_entity.type
_entity.pdbx_description
1 polymer ?
#
loop_
_entity_poly.entity_id
_entity_poly.type
_entity_poly.pdbx_seq_one_letter_code
_entity_poly.pdbx_strand_id
1 'polypeptide(L)'
;MTYRIAVLPGDGIGPEVTREAVRVLEAVGAAAGIRFEFAEAPVGGAAVDATGDPFPPETEQLCMAADAILLGAVGGPRWDREPVPRRPESGLLRLRKAVGAYANLRPVRVHPALAGRGPLRPEVVGGGVDILIVRELTGGLYYGERGVQQEPFGERAYDTMVYTTPEIERIVRMAFQLARGRRRRVISVDKSNVLETSRLWRRVTEAVAEDFPDVELEHMLVDNAAMQLVRNPQRFDVLVTENTFGDILSDLGAALAGSLGLLPSASLGLPGRPPLFEPVHGSAPDIAGRGIANPLGAIASAAMMLRHAFGLQREAQAVEEAIDDLLAAGPWTPDIAPPGAPVASTEDVGRAIARRVRERLAPGPLEPLGPVAGRDGRGTQDGRGSQDGSGLAGDPVAAVWIAGEYGFRPLPPDEPAPPAAAPAATGTVRAGDPATGASRDAMTPDALANGPTAAGGTAADTATGTNGTATRSESPVRTPARRGTGAGTTRRRARARKGA
;
A
#
# COMPACT_ATOMS: atom_id res chain seq x y z
N MET A 1 14.09 -23.47 -19.07
CA MET A 1 14.18 -23.54 -17.59
C MET A 1 12.78 -23.78 -17.04
N THR A 2 12.68 -24.14 -15.76
CA THR A 2 11.41 -24.31 -15.05
C THR A 2 11.36 -23.32 -13.90
N TYR A 3 10.24 -22.62 -13.73
CA TYR A 3 9.99 -21.72 -12.60
C TYR A 3 8.79 -22.22 -11.80
N ARG A 4 8.96 -22.38 -10.49
CA ARG A 4 7.97 -22.94 -9.57
C ARG A 4 7.28 -21.80 -8.83
N ILE A 5 5.96 -21.74 -8.91
CA ILE A 5 5.16 -20.63 -8.41
C ILE A 5 4.20 -21.17 -7.34
N ALA A 6 4.38 -20.69 -6.11
CA ALA A 6 3.40 -20.87 -5.05
C ALA A 6 2.20 -19.97 -5.34
N VAL A 7 1.03 -20.55 -5.56
CA VAL A 7 -0.21 -19.80 -5.77
C VAL A 7 -1.02 -19.84 -4.48
N LEU A 8 -1.38 -18.67 -3.98
CA LEU A 8 -2.17 -18.50 -2.76
C LEU A 8 -3.49 -17.79 -3.14
N PRO A 9 -4.55 -18.53 -3.52
CA PRO A 9 -5.81 -17.92 -3.95
C PRO A 9 -6.45 -17.03 -2.88
N GLY A 10 -6.44 -17.51 -1.62
CA GLY A 10 -7.00 -16.80 -0.47
C GLY A 10 -8.51 -16.62 -0.52
N ASP A 11 -8.99 -15.43 -0.16
CA ASP A 11 -10.39 -15.15 0.16
C ASP A 11 -11.12 -14.32 -0.90
N GLY A 12 -12.45 -14.46 -0.95
CA GLY A 12 -13.34 -13.61 -1.75
C GLY A 12 -13.10 -13.71 -3.25
N ILE A 13 -12.75 -12.60 -3.91
CA ILE A 13 -12.38 -12.58 -5.34
C ILE A 13 -10.97 -13.11 -5.62
N GLY A 14 -10.15 -13.36 -4.59
CA GLY A 14 -8.77 -13.84 -4.75
C GLY A 14 -8.65 -15.04 -5.71
N PRO A 15 -9.42 -16.14 -5.50
CA PRO A 15 -9.47 -17.29 -6.41
C PRO A 15 -10.04 -17.01 -7.81
N GLU A 16 -10.78 -15.93 -8.01
CA GLU A 16 -11.23 -15.52 -9.34
C GLU A 16 -10.12 -14.80 -10.11
N VAL A 17 -9.34 -13.94 -9.44
CA VAL A 17 -8.28 -13.14 -10.11
C VAL A 17 -6.96 -13.88 -10.26
N THR A 18 -6.56 -14.73 -9.30
CA THR A 18 -5.31 -15.52 -9.43
C THR A 18 -5.39 -16.53 -10.56
N ARG A 19 -6.56 -17.18 -10.75
CA ARG A 19 -6.78 -18.11 -11.87
C ARG A 19 -6.56 -17.45 -13.24
N GLU A 20 -7.00 -16.21 -13.42
CA GLU A 20 -6.80 -15.50 -14.68
C GLU A 20 -5.34 -15.00 -14.83
N ALA A 21 -4.65 -14.67 -13.74
CA ALA A 21 -3.21 -14.40 -13.75
C ALA A 21 -2.38 -15.65 -14.10
N VAL A 22 -2.73 -16.82 -13.55
CA VAL A 22 -2.15 -18.13 -13.92
C VAL A 22 -2.40 -18.42 -15.40
N ARG A 23 -3.63 -18.22 -15.91
CA ARG A 23 -3.95 -18.38 -17.34
C ARG A 23 -3.07 -17.50 -18.25
N VAL A 24 -2.71 -16.30 -17.82
CA VAL A 24 -1.77 -15.43 -18.56
C VAL A 24 -0.34 -15.95 -18.48
N LEU A 25 0.12 -16.44 -17.32
CA LEU A 25 1.44 -17.07 -17.19
C LEU A 25 1.57 -18.37 -18.02
N GLU A 26 0.53 -19.20 -18.09
CA GLU A 26 0.45 -20.34 -19.01
C GLU A 26 0.56 -19.89 -20.47
N ALA A 27 -0.10 -18.79 -20.83
CA ALA A 27 -0.07 -18.22 -22.17
C ALA A 27 1.31 -17.65 -22.55
N VAL A 28 2.02 -17.02 -21.60
CA VAL A 28 3.44 -16.65 -21.73
C VAL A 28 4.29 -17.91 -21.93
N GLY A 29 4.13 -18.92 -21.08
CA GLY A 29 4.92 -20.15 -21.11
C GLY A 29 4.81 -20.88 -22.45
N ALA A 30 3.58 -21.03 -22.95
CA ALA A 30 3.28 -21.65 -24.25
C ALA A 30 3.85 -20.87 -25.45
N ALA A 31 3.94 -19.54 -25.39
CA ALA A 31 4.47 -18.71 -26.48
C ALA A 31 6.00 -18.56 -26.45
N ALA A 32 6.59 -18.46 -25.26
CA ALA A 32 8.03 -18.25 -25.07
C ALA A 32 8.84 -19.54 -24.89
N GLY A 33 8.19 -20.71 -24.77
CA GLY A 33 8.86 -21.98 -24.50
C GLY A 33 9.33 -22.12 -23.04
N ILE A 34 8.66 -21.45 -22.11
CA ILE A 34 9.00 -21.39 -20.69
C ILE A 34 8.07 -22.32 -19.90
N ARG A 35 8.62 -23.14 -19.01
CA ARG A 35 7.84 -24.02 -18.14
C ARG A 35 7.58 -23.35 -16.80
N PHE A 36 6.30 -23.14 -16.49
CA PHE A 36 5.85 -22.76 -15.15
C PHE A 36 5.25 -23.99 -14.46
N GLU A 37 5.50 -24.14 -13.16
CA GLU A 37 4.91 -25.18 -12.32
C GLU A 37 4.19 -24.52 -11.14
N PHE A 38 2.86 -24.59 -11.14
CA PHE A 38 2.02 -23.97 -10.12
C PHE A 38 1.70 -24.97 -9.02
N ALA A 39 1.84 -24.54 -7.76
CA ALA A 39 1.43 -25.31 -6.60
C ALA A 39 0.51 -24.43 -5.74
N GLU A 40 -0.77 -24.82 -5.60
CA GLU A 40 -1.75 -24.05 -4.82
C GLU A 40 -1.71 -24.42 -3.34
N ALA A 41 -1.85 -23.42 -2.46
CA ALA A 41 -1.98 -23.61 -1.02
C ALA A 41 -2.95 -22.61 -0.37
N PRO A 42 -3.62 -22.99 0.75
CA PRO A 42 -4.58 -22.12 1.41
C PRO A 42 -3.89 -21.06 2.27
N VAL A 43 -4.40 -19.83 2.22
CA VAL A 43 -4.02 -18.72 3.11
C VAL A 43 -5.26 -17.94 3.52
N GLY A 44 -5.18 -17.15 4.58
CA GLY A 44 -6.28 -16.30 5.02
C GLY A 44 -7.43 -17.11 5.61
N GLY A 45 -8.66 -16.64 5.42
CA GLY A 45 -9.88 -17.26 5.91
C GLY A 45 -10.10 -18.68 5.39
N ALA A 46 -9.75 -18.93 4.12
CA ALA A 46 -9.73 -20.26 3.54
C ALA A 46 -8.83 -21.26 4.30
N ALA A 47 -7.70 -20.79 4.84
CA ALA A 47 -6.82 -21.61 5.69
C ALA A 47 -7.34 -21.77 7.12
N VAL A 48 -7.96 -20.71 7.70
CA VAL A 48 -8.65 -20.78 9.01
C VAL A 48 -9.77 -21.82 8.98
N ASP A 49 -10.52 -21.87 7.88
CA ASP A 49 -11.62 -22.81 7.66
C ASP A 49 -11.13 -24.26 7.49
N ALA A 50 -9.98 -24.47 6.83
CA ALA A 50 -9.46 -25.80 6.52
C ALA A 50 -8.58 -26.39 7.64
N THR A 51 -7.85 -25.55 8.39
CA THR A 51 -6.79 -25.98 9.33
C THR A 51 -6.89 -25.35 10.72
N GLY A 52 -7.68 -24.27 10.87
CA GLY A 52 -7.70 -23.44 12.07
C GLY A 52 -6.68 -22.30 12.10
N ASP A 53 -5.67 -22.32 11.23
CA ASP A 53 -4.58 -21.34 11.13
C ASP A 53 -4.67 -20.53 9.80
N PRO A 54 -4.58 -19.18 9.82
CA PRO A 54 -4.58 -18.36 8.59
C PRO A 54 -3.31 -18.46 7.72
N PHE A 55 -2.23 -19.09 8.19
CA PHE A 55 -1.01 -19.36 7.42
C PHE A 55 -0.32 -20.64 7.94
N PRO A 56 -0.81 -21.84 7.58
CA PRO A 56 -0.36 -23.10 8.17
C PRO A 56 1.04 -23.54 7.69
N PRO A 57 1.77 -24.37 8.45
CA PRO A 57 3.17 -24.72 8.17
C PRO A 57 3.42 -25.34 6.80
N GLU A 58 2.45 -26.07 6.25
CA GLU A 58 2.52 -26.67 4.90
C GLU A 58 2.52 -25.60 3.81
N THR A 59 1.80 -24.50 4.04
CA THR A 59 1.78 -23.33 3.13
C THR A 59 3.08 -22.54 3.24
N GLU A 60 3.63 -22.39 4.44
CA GLU A 60 4.96 -21.77 4.64
C GLU A 60 6.06 -22.58 3.93
N GLN A 61 6.05 -23.90 4.07
CA GLN A 61 6.99 -24.80 3.37
C GLN A 61 6.87 -24.70 1.85
N LEU A 62 5.63 -24.71 1.31
CA LEU A 62 5.38 -24.57 -0.12
C LEU A 62 5.83 -23.20 -0.65
N CYS A 63 5.57 -22.12 0.08
CA CYS A 63 6.06 -20.78 -0.26
C CYS A 63 7.59 -20.73 -0.27
N MET A 64 8.24 -21.22 0.79
CA MET A 64 9.70 -21.25 0.93
C MET A 64 10.41 -22.18 -0.06
N ALA A 65 9.69 -23.16 -0.64
CA ALA A 65 10.22 -24.04 -1.67
C ALA A 65 10.08 -23.46 -3.09
N ALA A 66 9.24 -22.44 -3.31
CA ALA A 66 8.98 -21.87 -4.63
C ALA A 66 10.03 -20.83 -5.06
N ASP A 67 10.05 -20.51 -6.36
CA ASP A 67 10.90 -19.47 -6.95
C ASP A 67 10.24 -18.08 -6.89
N ALA A 68 8.90 -18.03 -6.82
CA ALA A 68 8.09 -16.84 -6.54
C ALA A 68 6.71 -17.21 -5.96
N ILE A 69 6.01 -16.25 -5.36
CA ILE A 69 4.66 -16.44 -4.79
C ILE A 69 3.67 -15.48 -5.46
N LEU A 70 2.52 -16.00 -5.92
CA LEU A 70 1.38 -15.24 -6.44
C LEU A 70 0.22 -15.33 -5.43
N LEU A 71 -0.15 -14.21 -4.82
CA LEU A 71 -1.25 -14.11 -3.86
C LEU A 71 -2.45 -13.40 -4.50
N GLY A 72 -3.67 -13.87 -4.17
CA GLY A 72 -4.93 -13.24 -4.56
C GLY A 72 -5.32 -12.11 -3.62
N ALA A 73 -6.08 -12.44 -2.58
CA ALA A 73 -6.45 -11.52 -1.51
C ALA A 73 -6.73 -12.29 -0.22
N VAL A 74 -6.79 -11.61 0.93
CA VAL A 74 -7.26 -12.21 2.20
C VAL A 74 -8.28 -11.30 2.88
N GLY A 75 -9.01 -11.86 3.86
CA GLY A 75 -9.93 -11.13 4.72
C GLY A 75 -11.40 -11.29 4.34
N GLY A 76 -12.29 -11.05 5.30
CA GLY A 76 -13.72 -11.00 5.03
C GLY A 76 -14.60 -11.08 6.30
N PRO A 77 -15.83 -10.52 6.28
CA PRO A 77 -16.69 -10.35 7.46
C PRO A 77 -17.01 -11.60 8.30
N ARG A 78 -16.75 -12.78 7.76
CA ARG A 78 -16.88 -14.06 8.46
C ARG A 78 -15.88 -14.20 9.62
N TRP A 79 -14.66 -13.67 9.45
CA TRP A 79 -13.55 -13.89 10.39
C TRP A 79 -13.23 -12.66 11.25
N ASP A 80 -13.94 -11.54 11.10
CA ASP A 80 -13.83 -10.34 11.95
C ASP A 80 -13.93 -10.65 13.46
N ARG A 81 -14.68 -11.70 13.82
CA ARG A 81 -14.92 -12.14 15.20
C ARG A 81 -13.94 -13.19 15.70
N GLU A 82 -13.02 -13.67 14.87
CA GLU A 82 -11.95 -14.55 15.31
C GLU A 82 -10.94 -13.78 16.20
N PRO A 83 -10.32 -14.45 17.20
CA PRO A 83 -9.20 -13.89 17.94
C PRO A 83 -8.08 -13.49 16.98
N VAL A 84 -7.37 -12.40 17.27
CA VAL A 84 -6.39 -11.80 16.35
C VAL A 84 -5.43 -12.80 15.69
N PRO A 85 -4.83 -13.80 16.39
CA PRO A 85 -3.94 -14.79 15.75
C PRO A 85 -4.60 -15.68 14.68
N ARG A 86 -5.93 -15.82 14.70
CA ARG A 86 -6.73 -16.61 13.75
C ARG A 86 -7.44 -15.76 12.68
N ARG A 87 -7.18 -14.45 12.62
CA ARG A 87 -7.72 -13.59 11.56
C ARG A 87 -6.92 -13.70 10.26
N PRO A 88 -7.55 -13.59 9.07
CA PRO A 88 -6.85 -13.74 7.78
C PRO A 88 -5.66 -12.81 7.60
N GLU A 89 -5.76 -11.58 8.09
CA GLU A 89 -4.73 -10.53 7.96
C GLU A 89 -3.47 -10.90 8.76
N SER A 90 -3.62 -11.59 9.89
CA SER A 90 -2.51 -12.15 10.66
C SER A 90 -1.75 -13.24 9.90
N GLY A 91 -2.42 -13.97 9.01
CA GLY A 91 -1.77 -14.89 8.06
C GLY A 91 -0.89 -14.15 7.05
N LEU A 92 -1.38 -13.03 6.50
CA LEU A 92 -0.62 -12.20 5.56
C LEU A 92 0.61 -11.53 6.22
N LEU A 93 0.48 -11.03 7.44
CA LEU A 93 1.61 -10.49 8.22
C LEU A 93 2.65 -11.59 8.56
N ARG A 94 2.21 -12.82 8.85
CA ARG A 94 3.10 -13.98 9.03
C ARG A 94 3.83 -14.34 7.73
N LEU A 95 3.10 -14.47 6.62
CA LEU A 95 3.67 -14.75 5.29
C LEU A 95 4.75 -13.75 4.91
N ARG A 96 4.44 -12.45 4.92
CA ARG A 96 5.38 -11.37 4.57
C ARG A 96 6.64 -11.39 5.44
N LYS A 97 6.50 -11.72 6.73
CA LYS A 97 7.64 -11.87 7.66
C LYS A 97 8.45 -13.15 7.42
N ALA A 98 7.82 -14.28 7.11
CA ALA A 98 8.48 -15.57 6.86
C ALA A 98 9.38 -15.54 5.61
N VAL A 99 8.91 -14.89 4.54
CA VAL A 99 9.71 -14.66 3.32
C VAL A 99 10.61 -13.42 3.42
N GLY A 100 10.53 -12.67 4.54
CA GLY A 100 11.33 -11.46 4.76
C GLY A 100 11.08 -10.34 3.74
N ALA A 101 9.87 -10.27 3.17
CA ALA A 101 9.48 -9.32 2.14
C ALA A 101 9.26 -7.92 2.72
N TYR A 102 10.36 -7.18 2.92
CA TYR A 102 10.36 -5.89 3.61
C TYR A 102 10.00 -4.69 2.73
N ALA A 103 9.95 -4.84 1.40
CA ALA A 103 9.73 -3.74 0.47
C ALA A 103 8.55 -4.03 -0.47
N ASN A 104 7.44 -3.33 -0.27
CA ASN A 104 6.29 -3.39 -1.17
C ASN A 104 6.38 -2.27 -2.21
N LEU A 105 6.51 -2.69 -3.47
CA LEU A 105 6.55 -1.85 -4.65
C LEU A 105 5.13 -1.76 -5.23
N ARG A 106 4.51 -0.58 -5.18
CA ARG A 106 3.18 -0.29 -5.73
C ARG A 106 3.29 0.77 -6.83
N PRO A 107 3.35 0.38 -8.12
CA PRO A 107 3.33 1.33 -9.23
C PRO A 107 1.91 1.88 -9.45
N VAL A 108 1.80 3.20 -9.42
CA VAL A 108 0.56 3.96 -9.65
C VAL A 108 0.67 4.64 -11.01
N ARG A 109 0.05 4.05 -12.04
CA ARG A 109 -0.01 4.62 -13.40
C ARG A 109 -1.44 4.97 -13.79
N VAL A 110 -1.69 6.21 -14.22
CA VAL A 110 -2.95 6.58 -14.87
C VAL A 110 -2.83 6.30 -16.37
N HIS A 111 -3.42 5.20 -16.84
CA HIS A 111 -3.38 4.83 -18.26
C HIS A 111 -4.19 5.83 -19.12
N PRO A 112 -3.70 6.31 -20.28
CA PRO A 112 -4.38 7.34 -21.09
C PRO A 112 -5.82 7.01 -21.49
N ALA A 113 -6.16 5.74 -21.75
CA ALA A 113 -7.55 5.35 -22.07
C ALA A 113 -8.53 5.55 -20.88
N LEU A 114 -8.02 5.70 -19.66
CA LEU A 114 -8.78 5.96 -18.44
C LEU A 114 -8.74 7.44 -18.02
N ALA A 115 -8.05 8.31 -18.77
CA ALA A 115 -8.05 9.75 -18.52
C ALA A 115 -9.48 10.31 -18.55
N GLY A 116 -9.88 11.01 -17.49
CA GLY A 116 -11.25 11.50 -17.31
C GLY A 116 -12.28 10.43 -16.88
N ARG A 117 -11.89 9.16 -16.66
CA ARG A 117 -12.72 8.15 -15.97
C ARG A 117 -12.44 8.11 -14.46
N GLY A 118 -11.20 8.37 -14.05
CA GLY A 118 -10.81 8.48 -12.63
C GLY A 118 -11.32 9.77 -11.96
N PRO A 119 -11.18 9.88 -10.62
CA PRO A 119 -11.66 11.05 -9.86
C PRO A 119 -10.83 12.32 -10.09
N LEU A 120 -9.64 12.21 -10.68
CA LEU A 120 -8.82 13.33 -11.08
C LEU A 120 -9.32 13.97 -12.37
N ARG A 121 -9.30 15.30 -12.41
CA ARG A 121 -9.61 16.05 -13.63
C ARG A 121 -8.50 15.85 -14.67
N PRO A 122 -8.81 15.86 -15.99
CA PRO A 122 -7.81 15.66 -17.04
C PRO A 122 -6.60 16.61 -16.95
N GLU A 123 -6.81 17.88 -16.56
CA GLU A 123 -5.72 18.85 -16.39
C GLU A 123 -4.75 18.53 -15.23
N VAL A 124 -5.17 17.71 -14.26
CA VAL A 124 -4.32 17.24 -13.14
C VAL A 124 -3.57 15.95 -13.50
N VAL A 125 -4.14 15.12 -14.37
CA VAL A 125 -3.46 13.94 -14.96
C VAL A 125 -2.40 14.37 -15.98
N GLY A 126 -2.70 15.40 -16.79
CA GLY A 126 -1.75 16.01 -17.72
C GLY A 126 -1.18 15.02 -18.74
N GLY A 127 0.15 14.99 -18.87
CA GLY A 127 0.86 14.06 -19.75
C GLY A 127 0.91 12.61 -19.25
N GLY A 128 0.40 12.35 -18.04
CA GLY A 128 0.40 11.02 -17.41
C GLY A 128 0.89 11.07 -15.97
N VAL A 129 0.39 10.15 -15.16
CA VAL A 129 0.88 9.87 -13.81
C VAL A 129 1.58 8.52 -13.84
N ASP A 130 2.80 8.45 -13.31
CA ASP A 130 3.61 7.23 -13.21
C ASP A 130 4.49 7.34 -11.96
N ILE A 131 3.99 6.84 -10.83
CA ILE A 131 4.64 6.93 -9.51
C ILE A 131 4.97 5.51 -9.03
N LEU A 132 6.17 5.30 -8.49
CA LEU A 132 6.52 4.07 -7.79
C LEU A 132 6.51 4.33 -6.28
N ILE A 133 5.53 3.79 -5.56
CA ILE A 133 5.50 3.85 -4.10
C ILE A 133 6.29 2.65 -3.55
N VAL A 134 7.25 2.94 -2.68
CA VAL A 134 8.17 2.00 -2.02
C VAL A 134 7.88 2.04 -0.52
N ARG A 135 7.09 1.08 -0.07
CA ARG A 135 6.59 0.95 1.31
C ARG A 135 7.45 -0.07 2.07
N GLU A 136 7.90 0.29 3.28
CA GLU A 136 8.40 -0.71 4.23
C GLU A 136 7.24 -1.60 4.72
N LEU A 137 7.42 -2.93 4.73
CA LEU A 137 6.30 -3.88 4.87
C LEU A 137 6.37 -4.79 6.10
N THR A 138 7.46 -4.77 6.87
CA THR A 138 7.77 -5.78 7.92
C THR A 138 8.05 -5.21 9.32
N GLY A 139 8.13 -3.88 9.46
CA GLY A 139 8.29 -3.17 10.72
C GLY A 139 7.18 -2.14 10.95
N GLY A 140 7.46 -1.15 11.81
CA GLY A 140 6.54 -0.06 12.11
C GLY A 140 5.35 -0.49 12.97
N LEU A 141 4.30 0.34 12.94
CA LEU A 141 3.10 0.19 13.78
C LEU A 141 2.41 -1.17 13.60
N TYR A 142 2.54 -1.79 12.42
CA TYR A 142 1.86 -3.04 12.09
C TYR A 142 2.51 -4.29 12.70
N TYR A 143 3.75 -4.18 13.21
CA TYR A 143 4.49 -5.30 13.82
C TYR A 143 4.96 -5.04 15.25
N GLY A 144 4.84 -3.80 15.75
CA GLY A 144 5.14 -3.47 17.14
C GLY A 144 4.14 -4.04 18.14
N GLU A 145 4.51 -3.90 19.42
CA GLU A 145 3.69 -4.30 20.58
C GLU A 145 2.38 -3.51 20.61
N ARG A 146 1.28 -4.20 20.95
CA ARG A 146 -0.05 -3.63 21.08
C ARG A 146 -0.87 -4.38 22.12
N GLY A 147 -1.91 -3.74 22.64
CA GLY A 147 -2.86 -4.40 23.52
C GLY A 147 -4.00 -3.51 23.98
N VAL A 148 -4.95 -4.13 24.68
CA VAL A 148 -6.01 -3.44 25.43
C VAL A 148 -5.89 -3.81 26.89
N GLN A 149 -5.90 -2.81 27.76
CA GLN A 149 -5.76 -2.91 29.20
C GLN A 149 -7.02 -2.38 29.87
N GLN A 150 -7.48 -3.04 30.94
CA GLN A 150 -8.56 -2.54 31.79
C GLN A 150 -7.96 -1.56 32.80
N GLU A 151 -8.44 -0.33 32.80
CA GLU A 151 -8.03 0.76 33.69
C GLU A 151 -9.20 1.10 34.65
N PRO A 152 -8.98 1.79 35.79
CA PRO A 152 -10.04 2.05 36.79
C PRO A 152 -11.27 2.83 36.29
N PHE A 153 -11.21 3.44 35.11
CA PHE A 153 -12.27 4.26 34.52
C PHE A 153 -12.65 3.86 33.08
N GLY A 154 -12.19 2.70 32.58
CA GLY A 154 -12.50 2.23 31.22
C GLY A 154 -11.40 1.38 30.61
N GLU A 155 -11.33 1.35 29.28
CA GLU A 155 -10.31 0.59 28.54
C GLU A 155 -9.25 1.51 27.95
N ARG A 156 -7.99 1.04 27.96
CA ARG A 156 -6.85 1.70 27.30
C ARG A 156 -6.28 0.78 26.23
N ALA A 157 -6.41 1.19 24.97
CA ALA A 157 -5.70 0.56 23.86
C ALA A 157 -4.35 1.25 23.61
N TYR A 158 -3.39 0.51 23.04
CA TYR A 158 -2.15 1.06 22.50
C TYR A 158 -1.62 0.19 21.35
N ASP A 159 -0.92 0.82 20.41
CA ASP A 159 -0.15 0.21 19.33
C ASP A 159 1.18 0.98 19.20
N THR A 160 2.30 0.28 19.01
CA THR A 160 3.65 0.89 19.09
C THR A 160 4.34 0.96 17.73
N MET A 161 4.62 2.16 17.23
CA MET A 161 5.47 2.32 16.03
C MET A 161 6.95 2.26 16.43
N VAL A 162 7.67 1.24 15.94
CA VAL A 162 9.11 1.08 16.15
C VAL A 162 9.81 0.85 14.81
N TYR A 163 10.98 1.45 14.64
CA TYR A 163 11.91 1.20 13.54
C TYR A 163 13.35 1.27 14.03
N THR A 164 14.18 0.37 13.51
CA THR A 164 15.63 0.39 13.69
C THR A 164 16.33 0.96 12.43
N THR A 165 17.54 1.50 12.59
CA THR A 165 18.35 2.01 11.48
C THR A 165 18.49 1.03 10.30
N PRO A 166 18.78 -0.27 10.49
CA PRO A 166 18.89 -1.23 9.38
C PRO A 166 17.57 -1.44 8.61
N GLU A 167 16.42 -1.32 9.28
CA GLU A 167 15.10 -1.49 8.64
C GLU A 167 14.75 -0.33 7.70
N ILE A 168 15.20 0.88 8.05
CA ILE A 168 15.06 2.10 7.26
C ILE A 168 16.10 2.13 6.13
N GLU A 169 17.36 1.82 6.43
CA GLU A 169 18.46 1.87 5.46
C GLU A 169 18.18 0.98 4.24
N ARG A 170 17.75 -0.28 4.46
CA ARG A 170 17.47 -1.24 3.38
C ARG A 170 16.36 -0.77 2.43
N ILE A 171 15.29 -0.16 2.94
CA ILE A 171 14.14 0.27 2.12
C ILE A 171 14.45 1.56 1.37
N VAL A 172 15.18 2.48 2.01
CA VAL A 172 15.63 3.73 1.39
C VAL A 172 16.67 3.46 0.29
N ARG A 173 17.71 2.65 0.55
CA ARG A 173 18.70 2.26 -0.47
C ARG A 173 18.04 1.66 -1.71
N MET A 174 17.02 0.83 -1.52
CA MET A 174 16.25 0.26 -2.63
C MET A 174 15.48 1.32 -3.42
N ALA A 175 14.80 2.25 -2.76
CA ALA A 175 14.10 3.35 -3.42
C ALA A 175 15.05 4.21 -4.27
N PHE A 176 16.25 4.50 -3.76
CA PHE A 176 17.29 5.20 -4.51
C PHE A 176 17.80 4.42 -5.73
N GLN A 177 18.04 3.09 -5.62
CA GLN A 177 18.41 2.28 -6.79
C GLN A 177 17.27 2.21 -7.83
N LEU A 178 16.00 2.07 -7.38
CA LEU A 178 14.83 2.10 -8.26
C LEU A 178 14.66 3.45 -8.96
N ALA A 179 15.03 4.56 -8.30
CA ALA A 179 15.01 5.89 -8.91
C ALA A 179 16.06 6.05 -10.03
N ARG A 180 17.22 5.38 -9.94
CA ARG A 180 18.26 5.41 -11.01
C ARG A 180 17.76 4.86 -12.35
N GLY A 181 16.89 3.85 -12.33
CA GLY A 181 16.21 3.29 -13.51
C GLY A 181 14.96 4.09 -13.96
N ARG A 182 14.67 5.21 -13.31
CA ARG A 182 13.49 6.06 -13.55
C ARG A 182 13.90 7.52 -13.78
N ARG A 183 13.21 8.49 -13.19
CA ARG A 183 13.47 9.94 -13.36
C ARG A 183 14.45 10.49 -12.32
N ARG A 184 15.12 9.61 -11.56
CA ARG A 184 16.15 9.92 -10.56
C ARG A 184 15.68 10.91 -9.50
N ARG A 185 14.45 10.73 -9.01
CA ARG A 185 13.91 11.51 -7.88
C ARG A 185 13.23 10.63 -6.84
N VAL A 186 13.66 10.79 -5.59
CA VAL A 186 13.08 10.17 -4.39
C VAL A 186 12.39 11.25 -3.56
N ILE A 187 11.10 11.05 -3.28
CA ILE A 187 10.36 11.82 -2.28
C ILE A 187 10.20 10.94 -1.03
N SER A 188 10.95 11.24 0.01
CA SER A 188 10.83 10.57 1.31
C SER A 188 9.68 11.17 2.10
N VAL A 189 8.71 10.35 2.49
CA VAL A 189 7.50 10.80 3.19
C VAL A 189 7.49 10.36 4.65
N ASP A 190 7.34 11.32 5.57
CA ASP A 190 7.46 11.12 7.01
C ASP A 190 6.48 12.00 7.83
N LYS A 191 6.55 11.94 9.16
CA LYS A 191 5.92 12.90 10.09
C LYS A 191 6.91 13.45 11.13
N SER A 192 8.11 13.82 10.66
CA SER A 192 9.27 14.24 11.49
C SER A 192 9.02 15.49 12.34
N ASN A 193 8.02 16.31 12.01
CA ASN A 193 7.61 17.41 12.88
C ASN A 193 6.95 16.93 14.19
N VAL A 194 6.51 15.66 14.28
CA VAL A 194 5.87 15.09 15.47
C VAL A 194 6.59 13.84 15.99
N LEU A 195 6.88 12.86 15.13
CA LEU A 195 7.28 11.50 15.54
C LEU A 195 8.81 11.30 15.53
N GLU A 196 9.37 10.72 16.60
CA GLU A 196 10.80 10.37 16.68
C GLU A 196 11.21 9.32 15.64
N THR A 197 10.35 8.34 15.36
CA THR A 197 10.57 7.34 14.30
C THR A 197 10.74 8.01 12.94
N SER A 198 9.97 9.07 12.66
CA SER A 198 10.10 9.87 11.44
C SER A 198 11.33 10.79 11.43
N ARG A 199 11.84 11.22 12.60
CA ARG A 199 13.11 11.95 12.69
C ARG A 199 14.31 11.03 12.47
N LEU A 200 14.26 9.80 12.99
CA LEU A 200 15.24 8.75 12.65
C LEU A 200 15.17 8.40 11.17
N TRP A 201 13.95 8.19 10.63
CA TRP A 201 13.72 7.94 9.21
C TRP A 201 14.40 8.99 8.32
N ARG A 202 14.19 10.27 8.65
CA ARG A 202 14.80 11.38 7.91
C ARG A 202 16.33 11.35 7.98
N ARG A 203 16.94 11.28 9.18
CA ARG A 203 18.41 11.24 9.32
C ARG A 203 19.05 10.07 8.56
N VAL A 204 18.45 8.88 8.63
CA VAL A 204 18.95 7.70 7.90
C VAL A 204 18.76 7.86 6.39
N THR A 205 17.69 8.54 5.95
CA THR A 205 17.48 8.84 4.53
C THR A 205 18.49 9.84 4.00
N GLU A 206 18.77 10.90 4.75
CA GLU A 206 19.78 11.92 4.44
C GLU A 206 21.17 11.28 4.35
N ALA A 207 21.55 10.44 5.31
CA ALA A 207 22.82 9.70 5.31
C ALA A 207 22.94 8.68 4.16
N VAL A 208 21.85 8.00 3.76
CA VAL A 208 21.87 7.10 2.60
C VAL A 208 22.04 7.89 1.29
N ALA A 209 21.49 9.10 1.19
CA ALA A 209 21.55 9.90 -0.04
C ALA A 209 22.99 10.29 -0.44
N GLU A 210 23.95 10.30 0.49
CA GLU A 210 25.37 10.52 0.21
C GLU A 210 25.96 9.47 -0.75
N ASP A 211 25.46 8.23 -0.73
CA ASP A 211 25.83 7.16 -1.68
C ASP A 211 25.14 7.30 -3.06
N PHE A 212 24.24 8.29 -3.22
CA PHE A 212 23.39 8.50 -4.40
C PHE A 212 23.37 9.95 -4.92
N PRO A 213 24.54 10.58 -5.18
CA PRO A 213 24.62 11.98 -5.63
C PRO A 213 24.02 12.25 -7.03
N ASP A 214 23.60 11.21 -7.75
CA ASP A 214 22.91 11.28 -9.05
C ASP A 214 21.38 11.21 -8.96
N VAL A 215 20.81 11.26 -7.74
CA VAL A 215 19.36 11.19 -7.47
C VAL A 215 18.90 12.38 -6.61
N GLU A 216 17.87 13.11 -7.04
CA GLU A 216 17.26 14.20 -6.28
C GLU A 216 16.48 13.64 -5.08
N LEU A 217 16.79 14.12 -3.87
CA LEU A 217 16.02 13.84 -2.64
C LEU A 217 15.15 15.05 -2.26
N GLU A 218 13.84 14.82 -2.09
CA GLU A 218 12.91 15.75 -1.43
C GLU A 218 12.31 15.08 -0.18
N HIS A 219 12.15 15.84 0.91
CA HIS A 219 11.39 15.40 2.08
C HIS A 219 10.00 16.04 2.13
N MET A 220 8.98 15.23 2.40
CA MET A 220 7.59 15.69 2.46
C MET A 220 6.86 15.11 3.68
N LEU A 221 6.01 15.91 4.34
CA LEU A 221 5.16 15.39 5.41
C LEU A 221 3.97 14.62 4.82
N VAL A 222 3.56 13.51 5.44
CA VAL A 222 2.51 12.59 4.94
C VAL A 222 1.18 13.26 4.61
N ASP A 223 0.76 14.28 5.36
CA ASP A 223 -0.42 15.10 5.10
C ASP A 223 -0.26 15.99 3.86
N ASN A 224 0.91 16.58 3.65
CA ASN A 224 1.21 17.25 2.38
C ASN A 224 1.30 16.24 1.24
N ALA A 225 1.91 15.06 1.43
CA ALA A 225 1.99 14.02 0.39
C ALA A 225 0.61 13.59 -0.11
N ALA A 226 -0.35 13.34 0.81
CA ALA A 226 -1.74 13.07 0.44
C ALA A 226 -2.38 14.22 -0.35
N MET A 227 -2.14 15.48 0.04
CA MET A 227 -2.63 16.65 -0.71
C MET A 227 -1.96 16.80 -2.09
N GLN A 228 -0.66 16.50 -2.21
CA GLN A 228 0.09 16.61 -3.46
C GLN A 228 -0.29 15.50 -4.44
N LEU A 229 -0.56 14.26 -3.98
CA LEU A 229 -1.08 13.19 -4.84
C LEU A 229 -2.39 13.59 -5.52
N VAL A 230 -3.27 14.32 -4.82
CA VAL A 230 -4.53 14.82 -5.39
C VAL A 230 -4.35 16.08 -6.26
N ARG A 231 -3.39 16.95 -5.95
CA ARG A 231 -3.23 18.27 -6.61
C ARG A 231 -2.21 18.30 -7.75
N ASN A 232 -1.14 17.52 -7.67
CA ASN A 232 -0.04 17.48 -8.62
C ASN A 232 0.68 16.11 -8.55
N PRO A 233 0.02 15.00 -8.91
CA PRO A 233 0.62 13.67 -8.86
C PRO A 233 1.83 13.51 -9.80
N GLN A 234 1.88 14.30 -10.88
CA GLN A 234 2.95 14.27 -11.90
C GLN A 234 4.36 14.58 -11.33
N ARG A 235 4.44 15.26 -10.17
CA ARG A 235 5.74 15.62 -9.55
C ARG A 235 6.51 14.46 -8.93
N PHE A 236 5.81 13.39 -8.54
CA PHE A 236 6.41 12.24 -7.86
C PHE A 236 7.08 11.35 -8.90
N ASP A 237 8.18 10.69 -8.53
CA ASP A 237 8.76 9.58 -9.30
C ASP A 237 8.84 8.33 -8.44
N VAL A 238 9.78 8.27 -7.51
CA VAL A 238 9.79 7.28 -6.43
C VAL A 238 9.34 7.97 -5.14
N LEU A 239 8.41 7.36 -4.41
CA LEU A 239 7.95 7.80 -3.09
C LEU A 239 8.34 6.73 -2.08
N VAL A 240 9.21 7.03 -1.11
CA VAL A 240 9.63 6.06 -0.08
C VAL A 240 9.11 6.44 1.30
N THR A 241 8.53 5.48 2.02
CA THR A 241 7.85 5.76 3.31
C THR A 241 7.65 4.51 4.17
N GLU A 242 7.27 4.72 5.43
CA GLU A 242 7.03 3.67 6.41
C GLU A 242 5.71 2.92 6.18
N ASN A 243 5.49 1.84 6.92
CA ASN A 243 4.44 0.86 6.65
C ASN A 243 3.01 1.41 6.64
N THR A 244 2.62 2.22 7.64
CA THR A 244 1.23 2.73 7.75
C THR A 244 0.97 3.88 6.77
N PHE A 245 1.89 4.82 6.63
CA PHE A 245 1.83 5.90 5.63
C PHE A 245 1.85 5.32 4.20
N GLY A 246 2.65 4.28 3.96
CA GLY A 246 2.75 3.59 2.67
C GLY A 246 1.46 2.88 2.27
N ASP A 247 0.73 2.29 3.23
CA ASP A 247 -0.62 1.75 2.99
C ASP A 247 -1.55 2.87 2.47
N ILE A 248 -1.72 3.91 3.29
CA ILE A 248 -2.68 4.99 3.05
C ILE A 248 -2.40 5.73 1.74
N LEU A 249 -1.12 6.05 1.45
CA LEU A 249 -0.75 6.80 0.25
C LEU A 249 -0.85 5.97 -1.04
N SER A 250 -0.66 4.65 -0.97
CA SER A 250 -0.74 3.81 -2.16
C SER A 250 -2.16 3.37 -2.50
N ASP A 251 -3.01 3.14 -1.49
CA ASP A 251 -4.45 2.96 -1.69
C ASP A 251 -5.10 4.26 -2.22
N LEU A 252 -4.66 5.43 -1.74
CA LEU A 252 -5.02 6.72 -2.33
C LEU A 252 -4.56 6.79 -3.80
N GLY A 253 -3.32 6.42 -4.10
CA GLY A 253 -2.82 6.34 -5.48
C GLY A 253 -3.68 5.45 -6.38
N ALA A 254 -4.10 4.28 -5.89
CA ALA A 254 -4.98 3.36 -6.60
C ALA A 254 -6.36 3.95 -6.90
N ALA A 255 -6.97 4.66 -5.96
CA ALA A 255 -8.21 5.38 -6.18
C ALA A 255 -8.06 6.49 -7.24
N LEU A 256 -6.92 7.20 -7.25
CA LEU A 256 -6.61 8.24 -8.24
C LEU A 256 -6.35 7.67 -9.65
N ALA A 257 -5.86 6.42 -9.75
CA ALA A 257 -5.69 5.70 -11.02
C ALA A 257 -7.02 5.34 -11.72
N GLY A 258 -8.13 5.38 -10.98
CA GLY A 258 -9.49 5.19 -11.50
C GLY A 258 -10.12 3.83 -11.18
N SER A 259 -9.33 2.81 -10.82
CA SER A 259 -9.83 1.60 -10.16
C SER A 259 -8.72 0.90 -9.36
N LEU A 260 -9.07 0.47 -8.14
CA LEU A 260 -8.25 -0.45 -7.32
C LEU A 260 -7.97 -1.78 -8.03
N GLY A 261 -8.86 -2.22 -8.93
CA GLY A 261 -8.74 -3.46 -9.70
C GLY A 261 -7.59 -3.48 -10.72
N LEU A 262 -6.88 -2.37 -10.90
CA LEU A 262 -5.79 -2.21 -11.86
C LEU A 262 -4.39 -2.33 -11.25
N LEU A 263 -4.22 -2.03 -9.95
CA LEU A 263 -2.88 -1.87 -9.40
C LEU A 263 -2.28 -3.22 -8.97
N PRO A 264 -1.08 -3.56 -9.47
CA PRO A 264 -0.29 -4.67 -8.95
C PRO A 264 0.56 -4.24 -7.74
N SER A 265 1.17 -5.21 -7.07
CA SER A 265 2.31 -4.93 -6.21
C SER A 265 3.31 -6.09 -6.14
N ALA A 266 4.57 -5.74 -5.85
CA ALA A 266 5.65 -6.69 -5.61
C ALA A 266 6.26 -6.46 -4.23
N SER A 267 6.12 -7.44 -3.36
CA SER A 267 6.67 -7.50 -2.01
C SER A 267 8.01 -8.25 -2.05
N LEU A 268 9.10 -7.49 -2.23
CA LEU A 268 10.48 -7.98 -2.35
C LEU A 268 11.18 -8.06 -0.98
N GLY A 269 12.15 -8.97 -0.82
CA GLY A 269 12.68 -9.35 0.49
C GLY A 269 14.19 -9.49 0.61
N LEU A 270 14.64 -10.40 1.48
CA LEU A 270 16.07 -10.70 1.63
C LEU A 270 16.57 -11.55 0.45
N PRO A 271 17.85 -11.42 0.02
CA PRO A 271 18.42 -12.30 -1.00
C PRO A 271 18.24 -13.78 -0.67
N GLY A 272 17.89 -14.59 -1.68
CA GLY A 272 17.60 -16.01 -1.49
C GLY A 272 16.25 -16.33 -0.82
N ARG A 273 15.34 -15.36 -0.71
CA ARG A 273 13.93 -15.59 -0.32
C ARG A 273 12.99 -15.38 -1.52
N PRO A 274 11.87 -16.13 -1.59
CA PRO A 274 10.92 -16.00 -2.69
C PRO A 274 10.18 -14.64 -2.62
N PRO A 275 10.21 -13.83 -3.69
CA PRO A 275 9.42 -12.61 -3.76
C PRO A 275 7.92 -12.91 -3.89
N LEU A 276 7.10 -12.07 -3.27
CA LEU A 276 5.63 -12.17 -3.22
C LEU A 276 5.01 -11.12 -4.15
N PHE A 277 4.03 -11.52 -4.96
CA PHE A 277 3.31 -10.65 -5.88
C PHE A 277 1.81 -10.73 -5.62
N GLU A 278 1.17 -9.58 -5.41
CA GLU A 278 -0.22 -9.48 -4.93
C GLU A 278 -0.87 -8.21 -5.51
N PRO A 279 -2.13 -8.26 -5.99
CA PRO A 279 -2.86 -7.06 -6.34
C PRO A 279 -3.08 -6.16 -5.13
N VAL A 280 -3.26 -4.86 -5.35
CA VAL A 280 -3.49 -3.89 -4.25
C VAL A 280 -4.89 -4.03 -3.63
N HIS A 281 -5.87 -4.55 -4.37
CA HIS A 281 -7.26 -4.63 -3.91
C HIS A 281 -7.48 -5.69 -2.82
N GLY A 282 -8.42 -5.42 -1.90
CA GLY A 282 -8.89 -6.41 -0.93
C GLY A 282 -9.71 -7.55 -1.56
N SER A 283 -10.26 -8.42 -0.71
CA SER A 283 -11.00 -9.64 -1.11
C SER A 283 -12.41 -9.40 -1.70
N ALA A 284 -12.92 -8.17 -1.66
CA ALA A 284 -14.19 -7.74 -2.26
C ALA A 284 -15.37 -8.76 -2.11
N PRO A 285 -15.72 -9.16 -0.87
CA PRO A 285 -16.61 -10.29 -0.60
C PRO A 285 -18.08 -10.06 -1.04
N ASP A 286 -18.44 -8.84 -1.41
CA ASP A 286 -19.73 -8.46 -1.99
C ASP A 286 -19.85 -8.80 -3.49
N ILE A 287 -18.72 -8.93 -4.19
CA ILE A 287 -18.65 -9.33 -5.61
C ILE A 287 -18.06 -10.74 -5.83
N ALA A 288 -17.56 -11.39 -4.78
CA ALA A 288 -17.01 -12.75 -4.84
C ALA A 288 -17.98 -13.79 -5.43
N GLY A 289 -17.45 -14.65 -6.30
CA GLY A 289 -18.19 -15.73 -6.98
C GLY A 289 -19.17 -15.25 -8.05
N ARG A 290 -19.16 -13.95 -8.41
CA ARG A 290 -20.08 -13.37 -9.41
C ARG A 290 -19.44 -13.16 -10.78
N GLY A 291 -18.14 -13.46 -10.96
CA GLY A 291 -17.46 -13.35 -12.25
C GLY A 291 -17.32 -11.91 -12.78
N ILE A 292 -17.35 -10.92 -11.89
CA ILE A 292 -17.26 -9.48 -12.22
C ILE A 292 -16.04 -8.78 -11.60
N ALA A 293 -15.19 -9.52 -10.88
CA ALA A 293 -13.92 -9.02 -10.35
C ALA A 293 -12.98 -8.60 -11.50
N ASN A 294 -12.20 -7.55 -11.31
CA ASN A 294 -11.20 -7.12 -12.28
C ASN A 294 -9.89 -7.90 -12.06
N PRO A 295 -9.44 -8.74 -13.03
CA PRO A 295 -8.22 -9.53 -12.84
C PRO A 295 -6.93 -8.75 -13.16
N LEU A 296 -7.02 -7.51 -13.65
CA LEU A 296 -5.87 -6.81 -14.24
C LEU A 296 -4.76 -6.51 -13.21
N GLY A 297 -5.09 -6.18 -11.95
CA GLY A 297 -4.10 -6.03 -10.89
C GLY A 297 -3.33 -7.33 -10.59
N ALA A 298 -3.99 -8.48 -10.62
CA ALA A 298 -3.33 -9.79 -10.44
C ALA A 298 -2.49 -10.18 -11.66
N ILE A 299 -2.99 -9.92 -12.87
CA ILE A 299 -2.25 -10.14 -14.13
C ILE A 299 -1.02 -9.22 -14.23
N ALA A 300 -1.13 -7.95 -13.84
CA ALA A 300 0.00 -7.04 -13.75
C ALA A 300 0.99 -7.44 -12.63
N SER A 301 0.51 -8.06 -11.55
CA SER A 301 1.38 -8.63 -10.51
C SER A 301 2.17 -9.83 -11.05
N ALA A 302 1.57 -10.63 -11.95
CA ALA A 302 2.28 -11.65 -12.70
C ALA A 302 3.29 -11.07 -13.72
N ALA A 303 3.03 -9.90 -14.31
CA ALA A 303 4.04 -9.18 -15.11
C ALA A 303 5.23 -8.71 -14.24
N MET A 304 4.97 -8.17 -13.05
CA MET A 304 6.00 -7.86 -12.05
C MET A 304 6.79 -9.12 -11.63
N MET A 305 6.14 -10.28 -11.51
CA MET A 305 6.82 -11.55 -11.23
C MET A 305 7.78 -11.95 -12.35
N LEU A 306 7.32 -11.95 -13.61
CA LEU A 306 8.17 -12.21 -14.79
C LEU A 306 9.40 -11.28 -14.78
N ARG A 307 9.19 -9.99 -14.50
CA ARG A 307 10.24 -8.95 -14.49
C ARG A 307 11.25 -9.12 -13.35
N HIS A 308 10.79 -9.22 -12.11
CA HIS A 308 11.63 -9.10 -10.92
C HIS A 308 12.07 -10.43 -10.30
N ALA A 309 11.31 -11.52 -10.46
CA ALA A 309 11.72 -12.84 -9.97
C ALA A 309 12.50 -13.64 -11.00
N PHE A 310 12.13 -13.55 -12.28
CA PHE A 310 12.65 -14.43 -13.34
C PHE A 310 13.52 -13.72 -14.39
N GLY A 311 13.59 -12.38 -14.37
CA GLY A 311 14.36 -11.57 -15.33
C GLY A 311 13.78 -11.54 -16.76
N LEU A 312 12.53 -12.00 -16.94
CA LEU A 312 11.86 -12.16 -18.23
C LEU A 312 11.26 -10.83 -18.71
N GLN A 313 12.13 -9.87 -19.02
CA GLN A 313 11.77 -8.49 -19.36
C GLN A 313 10.83 -8.38 -20.57
N ARG A 314 11.06 -9.16 -21.62
CA ARG A 314 10.25 -9.21 -22.85
C ARG A 314 8.85 -9.75 -22.57
N GLU A 315 8.76 -10.81 -21.77
CA GLU A 315 7.53 -11.49 -21.43
C GLU A 315 6.68 -10.65 -20.46
N ALA A 316 7.30 -9.95 -19.51
CA ALA A 316 6.63 -8.96 -18.67
C ALA A 316 6.05 -7.81 -19.52
N GLN A 317 6.85 -7.22 -20.41
CA GLN A 317 6.41 -6.15 -21.32
C GLN A 317 5.24 -6.60 -22.20
N ALA A 318 5.26 -7.82 -22.74
CA ALA A 318 4.16 -8.34 -23.56
C ALA A 318 2.83 -8.51 -22.79
N VAL A 319 2.88 -8.72 -21.46
CA VAL A 319 1.70 -8.69 -20.58
C VAL A 319 1.24 -7.26 -20.32
N GLU A 320 2.15 -6.35 -20.00
CA GLU A 320 1.85 -4.92 -19.77
C GLU A 320 1.20 -4.26 -21.00
N GLU A 321 1.78 -4.44 -22.18
CA GLU A 321 1.23 -3.92 -23.44
C GLU A 321 -0.14 -4.55 -23.79
N ALA A 322 -0.36 -5.83 -23.45
CA ALA A 322 -1.64 -6.48 -23.62
C ALA A 322 -2.74 -5.93 -22.68
N ILE A 323 -2.35 -5.41 -21.51
CA ILE A 323 -3.25 -4.67 -20.60
C ILE A 323 -3.59 -3.31 -21.21
N ASP A 324 -2.59 -2.55 -21.67
CA ASP A 324 -2.81 -1.23 -22.31
C ASP A 324 -3.75 -1.35 -23.54
N ASP A 325 -3.55 -2.37 -24.39
CA ASP A 325 -4.44 -2.72 -25.51
C ASP A 325 -5.90 -3.00 -25.07
N LEU A 326 -6.07 -3.62 -23.89
CA LEU A 326 -7.39 -3.96 -23.34
C LEU A 326 -8.03 -2.75 -22.66
N LEU A 327 -7.27 -1.90 -21.99
CA LEU A 327 -7.79 -0.65 -21.44
C LEU A 327 -8.26 0.29 -22.56
N ALA A 328 -7.56 0.30 -23.71
CA ALA A 328 -7.94 1.05 -24.90
C ALA A 328 -9.17 0.48 -25.64
N ALA A 329 -9.22 -0.83 -25.93
CA ALA A 329 -10.21 -1.42 -26.85
C ALA A 329 -11.19 -2.42 -26.21
N GLY A 330 -11.05 -2.73 -24.92
CA GLY A 330 -11.84 -3.74 -24.21
C GLY A 330 -11.41 -5.18 -24.50
N PRO A 331 -12.19 -6.18 -24.02
CA PRO A 331 -13.36 -6.04 -23.15
C PRO A 331 -13.01 -5.49 -21.77
N TRP A 332 -13.98 -4.91 -21.05
CA TRP A 332 -13.79 -4.28 -19.74
C TRP A 332 -14.68 -4.92 -18.67
N THR A 333 -14.16 -5.10 -17.45
CA THR A 333 -14.97 -5.39 -16.26
C THR A 333 -15.78 -4.17 -15.80
N PRO A 334 -16.86 -4.34 -15.00
CA PRO A 334 -17.80 -3.26 -14.68
C PRO A 334 -17.21 -2.04 -13.95
N ASP A 335 -16.05 -2.17 -13.33
CA ASP A 335 -15.35 -1.12 -12.59
C ASP A 335 -14.56 -0.14 -13.49
N ILE A 336 -14.18 -0.57 -14.69
CA ILE A 336 -13.38 0.23 -15.65
C ILE A 336 -14.08 0.47 -16.99
N ALA A 337 -15.23 -0.16 -17.23
CA ALA A 337 -16.00 -0.01 -18.46
C ALA A 337 -16.44 1.46 -18.69
N PRO A 338 -16.35 2.00 -19.92
CA PRO A 338 -16.90 3.31 -20.24
C PRO A 338 -18.41 3.39 -19.94
N PRO A 339 -18.96 4.55 -19.53
CA PRO A 339 -20.39 4.71 -19.30
C PRO A 339 -21.23 4.30 -20.52
N GLY A 340 -22.07 3.28 -20.35
CA GLY A 340 -22.93 2.73 -21.42
C GLY A 340 -22.26 1.73 -22.37
N ALA A 341 -20.98 1.39 -22.18
CA ALA A 341 -20.32 0.31 -22.89
C ALA A 341 -20.78 -1.07 -22.38
N PRO A 342 -20.67 -2.14 -23.20
CA PRO A 342 -20.84 -3.50 -22.71
C PRO A 342 -19.76 -3.86 -21.69
N VAL A 343 -20.18 -4.46 -20.57
CA VAL A 343 -19.29 -5.08 -19.58
C VAL A 343 -19.04 -6.55 -19.94
N ALA A 344 -17.91 -7.09 -19.48
CA ALA A 344 -17.52 -8.49 -19.64
C ALA A 344 -17.15 -9.12 -18.28
N SER A 345 -17.03 -10.45 -18.25
CA SER A 345 -16.66 -11.17 -17.04
C SER A 345 -15.15 -11.09 -16.76
N THR A 346 -14.77 -11.40 -15.51
CA THR A 346 -13.38 -11.67 -15.09
C THR A 346 -12.68 -12.62 -16.05
N GLU A 347 -13.38 -13.68 -16.46
CA GLU A 347 -12.84 -14.72 -17.33
C GLU A 347 -12.66 -14.26 -18.79
N ASP A 348 -13.52 -13.37 -19.28
CA ASP A 348 -13.40 -12.81 -20.63
C ASP A 348 -12.22 -11.83 -20.73
N VAL A 349 -11.98 -11.04 -19.68
CA VAL A 349 -10.78 -10.19 -19.57
C VAL A 349 -9.52 -11.05 -19.50
N GLY A 350 -9.49 -12.07 -18.63
CA GLY A 350 -8.38 -13.04 -18.54
C GLY A 350 -8.06 -13.72 -19.87
N ARG A 351 -9.08 -14.27 -20.54
CA ARG A 351 -8.96 -14.83 -21.91
C ARG A 351 -8.46 -13.81 -22.94
N ALA A 352 -8.92 -12.55 -22.86
CA ALA A 352 -8.55 -11.51 -23.81
C ALA A 352 -7.09 -11.04 -23.64
N ILE A 353 -6.55 -11.00 -22.42
CA ILE A 353 -5.10 -10.80 -22.20
C ILE A 353 -4.33 -12.03 -22.69
N ALA A 354 -4.71 -13.24 -22.26
CA ALA A 354 -4.04 -14.49 -22.64
C ALA A 354 -4.04 -14.77 -24.15
N ARG A 355 -4.91 -14.12 -24.94
CA ARG A 355 -4.81 -14.09 -26.40
C ARG A 355 -3.77 -13.08 -26.88
N ARG A 356 -3.89 -11.80 -26.50
CA ARG A 356 -2.96 -10.72 -26.86
C ARG A 356 -1.50 -11.03 -26.54
N VAL A 357 -1.24 -11.63 -25.38
CA VAL A 357 0.10 -12.05 -24.95
C VAL A 357 0.71 -13.08 -25.90
N ARG A 358 -0.07 -14.05 -26.38
CA ARG A 358 0.39 -15.03 -27.39
C ARG A 358 0.58 -14.37 -28.76
N GLU A 359 -0.29 -13.43 -29.13
CA GLU A 359 -0.16 -12.64 -30.36
C GLU A 359 1.11 -11.76 -30.35
N ARG A 360 1.49 -11.18 -29.19
CA ARG A 360 2.71 -10.37 -28.99
C ARG A 360 4.00 -11.20 -28.84
N LEU A 361 3.94 -12.36 -28.21
CA LEU A 361 5.12 -13.22 -27.98
C LEU A 361 5.41 -14.23 -29.10
N ALA A 362 4.46 -14.44 -30.01
CA ALA A 362 4.67 -15.28 -31.20
C ALA A 362 5.92 -14.84 -31.98
N PRO A 363 6.66 -15.76 -32.63
CA PRO A 363 7.62 -15.37 -33.64
C PRO A 363 6.90 -14.60 -34.74
N GLY A 364 7.42 -13.42 -35.08
CA GLY A 364 6.89 -12.63 -36.18
C GLY A 364 6.87 -13.42 -37.50
N PRO A 365 6.06 -13.00 -38.49
CA PRO A 365 6.08 -13.63 -39.80
C PRO A 365 7.52 -13.65 -40.32
N LEU A 366 8.02 -14.82 -40.70
CA LEU A 366 9.32 -14.94 -41.35
C LEU A 366 9.32 -13.99 -42.55
N GLU A 367 10.24 -13.02 -42.56
CA GLU A 367 10.44 -12.20 -43.74
C GLU A 367 10.69 -13.14 -44.93
N PRO A 368 9.98 -12.96 -46.06
CA PRO A 368 10.29 -13.72 -47.26
C PRO A 368 11.77 -13.51 -47.57
N LEU A 369 12.54 -14.60 -47.63
CA LEU A 369 13.97 -14.54 -47.95
C LEU A 369 14.14 -13.82 -49.29
N GLY A 370 14.52 -12.53 -49.20
CA GLY A 370 14.71 -11.70 -50.37
C GLY A 370 15.73 -12.35 -51.31
N PRO A 371 15.54 -12.25 -52.63
CA PRO A 371 16.48 -12.84 -53.58
C PRO A 371 17.89 -12.33 -53.25
N VAL A 372 18.83 -13.25 -53.04
CA VAL A 372 20.17 -12.93 -52.53
C VAL A 372 20.91 -12.07 -53.56
N ALA A 373 20.84 -10.75 -53.36
CA ALA A 373 21.54 -9.79 -54.18
C ALA A 373 23.06 -10.00 -54.06
N GLY A 374 23.76 -9.92 -55.19
CA GLY A 374 25.22 -10.04 -55.22
C GLY A 374 25.89 -9.03 -54.29
N ARG A 375 26.96 -9.45 -53.61
CA ARG A 375 27.78 -8.57 -52.74
C ARG A 375 28.68 -7.67 -53.58
N ASP A 376 28.07 -6.73 -54.30
CA ASP A 376 28.76 -5.67 -55.02
C ASP A 376 29.17 -4.58 -54.02
N GLY A 377 30.39 -4.68 -53.51
CA GLY A 377 30.87 -3.85 -52.41
C GLY A 377 30.98 -2.37 -52.74
N ARG A 378 30.09 -1.55 -52.16
CA ARG A 378 30.32 -0.13 -51.90
C ARG A 378 29.41 0.34 -50.76
N GLY A 379 30.02 0.68 -49.61
CA GLY A 379 29.30 1.21 -48.46
C GLY A 379 29.24 2.74 -48.49
N THR A 380 28.06 3.29 -48.21
CA THR A 380 27.86 4.70 -47.87
C THR A 380 27.01 4.75 -46.61
N GLN A 381 27.57 5.25 -45.52
CA GLN A 381 26.82 5.53 -44.30
C GLN A 381 26.04 6.84 -44.51
N ASP A 382 24.73 6.82 -44.26
CA ASP A 382 23.99 8.01 -43.84
C ASP A 382 22.78 7.59 -43.01
N GLY A 383 22.88 7.77 -41.70
CA GLY A 383 21.89 7.31 -40.73
C GLY A 383 21.43 8.43 -39.81
N ARG A 384 20.27 9.03 -40.11
CA ARG A 384 19.56 9.95 -39.22
C ARG A 384 18.06 9.65 -39.20
N GLY A 385 17.69 8.57 -38.53
CA GLY A 385 16.31 8.30 -38.11
C GLY A 385 16.11 8.73 -36.66
N SER A 386 15.11 9.56 -36.38
CA SER A 386 14.78 10.03 -35.03
C SER A 386 14.13 8.93 -34.20
N GLN A 387 14.73 8.57 -33.06
CA GLN A 387 14.13 7.68 -32.07
C GLN A 387 13.42 8.49 -30.96
N ASP A 388 12.29 9.11 -31.31
CA ASP A 388 11.32 9.58 -30.31
C ASP A 388 10.47 8.38 -29.85
N GLY A 389 11.02 7.60 -28.91
CA GLY A 389 10.41 6.37 -28.41
C GLY A 389 10.52 6.25 -26.90
N SER A 390 9.57 6.83 -26.17
CA SER A 390 9.52 6.82 -24.69
C SER A 390 9.05 5.47 -24.13
N GLY A 391 9.79 4.40 -24.42
CA GLY A 391 9.60 3.07 -23.83
C GLY A 391 10.44 2.88 -22.56
N LEU A 392 9.99 2.00 -21.65
CA LEU A 392 10.69 1.64 -20.40
C LEU A 392 11.85 0.66 -20.67
N ALA A 393 12.77 1.05 -21.55
CA ALA A 393 13.90 0.24 -21.98
C ALA A 393 15.13 0.45 -21.07
N GLY A 394 15.29 -0.43 -20.08
CA GLY A 394 16.52 -0.53 -19.27
C GLY A 394 16.31 -0.33 -17.78
N ASP A 395 15.72 -1.33 -17.10
CA ASP A 395 15.80 -1.46 -15.65
C ASP A 395 16.94 -2.44 -15.26
N PRO A 396 18.13 -1.95 -14.87
CA PRO A 396 19.22 -2.81 -14.39
C PRO A 396 18.99 -3.36 -12.98
N VAL A 397 18.00 -2.84 -12.22
CA VAL A 397 17.83 -3.16 -10.80
C VAL A 397 17.46 -4.62 -10.59
N ALA A 398 16.70 -5.23 -11.50
CA ALA A 398 16.38 -6.65 -11.48
C ALA A 398 17.62 -7.57 -11.56
N ALA A 399 18.66 -7.18 -12.31
CA ALA A 399 19.90 -7.96 -12.41
C ALA A 399 20.77 -7.82 -11.14
N VAL A 400 20.86 -6.60 -10.59
CA VAL A 400 21.62 -6.30 -9.36
C VAL A 400 21.03 -6.99 -8.13
N TRP A 401 19.69 -7.14 -8.08
CA TRP A 401 19.00 -7.89 -7.03
C TRP A 401 19.42 -9.37 -6.94
N ILE A 402 19.57 -10.03 -8.09
CA ILE A 402 19.95 -11.45 -8.17
C ILE A 402 21.43 -11.64 -7.77
N ALA A 403 22.28 -10.60 -7.92
CA ALA A 403 23.69 -10.64 -7.55
C ALA A 403 23.96 -10.49 -6.04
N GLY A 404 23.01 -9.96 -5.26
CA GLY A 404 23.11 -9.88 -3.79
C GLY A 404 24.08 -8.81 -3.24
N GLU A 405 24.52 -7.86 -4.05
CA GLU A 405 25.60 -6.89 -3.75
C GLU A 405 25.23 -5.73 -2.79
N TYR A 406 24.56 -5.99 -1.67
CA TYR A 406 24.38 -4.97 -0.61
C TYR A 406 24.77 -5.49 0.78
N GLY A 407 26.04 -5.29 1.12
CA GLY A 407 26.55 -5.47 2.48
C GLY A 407 26.07 -4.32 3.39
N PHE A 408 25.52 -4.68 4.56
CA PHE A 408 25.18 -3.73 5.62
C PHE A 408 26.42 -2.98 6.11
N ARG A 409 26.33 -1.65 6.23
CA ARG A 409 27.43 -0.81 6.74
C ARG A 409 26.94 -0.05 7.97
N PRO A 410 27.49 -0.31 9.18
CA PRO A 410 27.09 0.44 10.35
C PRO A 410 27.45 1.92 10.17
N LEU A 411 26.47 2.81 10.38
CA LEU A 411 26.70 4.24 10.51
C LEU A 411 27.64 4.53 11.70
N PRO A 412 28.40 5.64 11.68
CA PRO A 412 29.09 6.12 12.87
C PRO A 412 28.07 6.35 14.02
N PRO A 413 28.46 6.18 15.29
CA PRO A 413 27.59 6.48 16.42
C PRO A 413 27.20 7.96 16.43
N ASP A 414 25.98 8.27 16.90
CA ASP A 414 25.48 9.65 16.98
C ASP A 414 26.48 10.58 17.72
N GLU A 415 26.67 11.80 17.23
CA GLU A 415 27.25 12.85 18.08
C GLU A 415 26.34 13.05 19.30
N PRO A 416 26.91 13.14 20.53
CA PRO A 416 26.10 13.32 21.72
C PRO A 416 25.35 14.66 21.63
N ALA A 417 24.03 14.60 21.86
CA ALA A 417 23.19 15.79 21.87
C ALA A 417 23.80 16.88 22.79
N PRO A 418 23.78 18.17 22.38
CA PRO A 418 24.40 19.24 23.14
C PRO A 418 23.83 19.26 24.57
N PRO A 419 24.69 19.39 25.60
CA PRO A 419 24.27 19.21 26.99
C PRO A 419 23.16 20.18 27.35
N ALA A 420 22.09 19.65 27.95
CA ALA A 420 20.95 20.45 28.40
C ALA A 420 21.43 21.60 29.29
N ALA A 421 21.01 22.82 28.96
CA ALA A 421 21.44 24.02 29.66
C ALA A 421 21.16 23.90 31.17
N ALA A 422 22.23 23.96 31.98
CA ALA A 422 22.12 23.75 33.41
C ALA A 422 21.20 24.82 34.05
N PRO A 423 20.35 24.44 35.03
CA PRO A 423 19.52 25.40 35.74
C PRO A 423 20.40 26.43 36.46
N ALA A 424 20.00 27.70 36.42
CA ALA A 424 20.78 28.80 36.98
C ALA A 424 21.04 28.60 38.49
N ALA A 425 22.31 28.66 38.88
CA ALA A 425 22.72 28.41 40.25
C ALA A 425 22.24 29.51 41.21
N THR A 426 21.36 29.16 42.15
CA THR A 426 21.08 29.98 43.33
C THR A 426 22.24 29.89 44.33
N GLY A 427 22.50 31.00 45.03
CA GLY A 427 23.80 31.24 45.69
C GLY A 427 24.11 30.32 46.88
N THR A 428 25.39 29.98 47.02
CA THR A 428 25.93 29.23 48.17
C THR A 428 25.98 30.09 49.44
N VAL A 429 25.28 29.65 50.49
CA VAL A 429 25.54 30.10 51.87
C VAL A 429 26.59 29.18 52.48
N ARG A 430 27.66 29.75 53.06
CA ARG A 430 28.69 29.00 53.79
C ARG A 430 28.20 28.66 55.20
N ALA A 431 28.47 27.44 55.66
CA ALA A 431 28.46 27.06 57.07
C ALA A 431 29.87 26.58 57.47
N GLY A 432 30.25 26.83 58.73
CA GLY A 432 31.55 26.45 59.30
C GLY A 432 31.47 25.22 60.23
N ASP A 433 32.55 24.99 60.97
CA ASP A 433 32.80 23.75 61.74
C ASP A 433 31.80 23.41 62.86
N PRO A 434 31.68 22.11 63.23
CA PRO A 434 30.71 21.62 64.22
C PRO A 434 31.23 21.62 65.67
N ALA A 435 30.37 21.93 66.64
CA ALA A 435 30.65 21.70 68.07
C ALA A 435 29.40 21.53 68.97
N THR A 436 29.33 20.39 69.67
CA THR A 436 28.72 20.18 71.03
C THR A 436 27.22 20.42 71.32
N GLY A 437 26.62 19.49 72.09
CA GLY A 437 25.27 19.60 72.72
C GLY A 437 24.17 18.85 71.93
N ALA A 438 23.65 17.66 72.27
CA ALA A 438 23.24 16.99 73.52
C ALA A 438 21.80 17.33 73.99
N SER A 439 21.04 16.28 74.40
CA SER A 439 19.68 16.33 74.99
C SER A 439 18.51 16.68 74.02
N ARG A 440 17.27 16.13 74.09
CA ARG A 440 16.69 14.84 74.54
C ARG A 440 15.17 14.87 74.21
N ASP A 441 14.50 13.71 74.02
CA ASP A 441 13.02 13.53 74.08
C ASP A 441 12.17 14.34 73.05
N ALA A 442 10.86 14.13 72.81
CA ALA A 442 10.02 12.91 72.70
C ALA A 442 8.71 13.21 71.89
N MET A 443 7.80 12.23 71.84
CA MET A 443 6.37 12.23 71.40
C MET A 443 5.56 13.52 71.73
N THR A 444 4.46 13.95 71.08
CA THR A 444 3.54 13.43 70.00
C THR A 444 2.65 14.60 69.48
N PRO A 445 1.82 14.46 68.41
CA PRO A 445 0.96 15.54 67.89
C PRO A 445 -0.46 15.58 68.50
N ASP A 446 -1.18 16.72 68.42
CA ASP A 446 -2.59 16.78 67.94
C ASP A 446 -3.17 18.21 67.69
N ALA A 447 -4.35 18.25 67.04
CA ALA A 447 -5.53 19.10 67.27
C ALA A 447 -5.61 20.62 66.92
N LEU A 448 -6.32 20.89 65.80
CA LEU A 448 -7.56 21.68 65.69
C LEU A 448 -7.68 23.19 66.04
N ALA A 449 -8.11 23.94 65.00
CA ALA A 449 -9.17 24.96 64.96
C ALA A 449 -9.14 26.23 65.85
N ASN A 450 -9.21 27.42 65.21
CA ASN A 450 -10.41 28.31 65.23
C ASN A 450 -10.23 29.57 64.35
N GLY A 451 -11.34 30.18 63.90
CA GLY A 451 -11.40 31.58 63.40
C GLY A 451 -11.84 32.55 64.53
N PRO A 452 -12.48 33.72 64.26
CA PRO A 452 -13.04 34.23 63.00
C PRO A 452 -12.83 35.77 62.76
N THR A 453 -13.69 36.40 61.93
CA THR A 453 -14.01 37.86 61.82
C THR A 453 -13.01 38.84 61.15
N ALA A 454 -13.41 39.97 60.52
CA ALA A 454 -14.70 40.40 59.91
C ALA A 454 -14.59 41.76 59.14
N ALA A 455 -15.63 42.10 58.36
CA ALA A 455 -16.01 43.41 57.78
C ALA A 455 -15.14 44.01 56.64
N GLY A 456 -15.67 44.80 55.68
CA GLY A 456 -17.06 45.17 55.30
C GLY A 456 -17.24 45.06 53.76
N GLY A 457 -18.36 45.36 53.09
CA GLY A 457 -19.52 46.24 53.37
C GLY A 457 -19.56 47.39 52.33
N THR A 458 -20.66 47.78 51.67
CA THR A 458 -22.10 47.41 51.74
C THR A 458 -22.89 47.92 50.50
N ALA A 459 -24.06 47.29 50.23
CA ALA A 459 -25.25 47.85 49.52
C ALA A 459 -25.16 48.16 48.00
N ALA A 460 -26.23 48.16 47.17
CA ALA A 460 -27.60 47.58 47.14
C ALA A 460 -28.23 47.97 45.75
N ASP A 461 -29.42 47.60 45.23
CA ASP A 461 -30.56 46.68 45.50
C ASP A 461 -31.28 46.46 44.11
N THR A 462 -32.52 46.00 43.82
CA THR A 462 -33.76 45.60 44.55
C THR A 462 -34.64 44.71 43.63
N ALA A 463 -35.48 43.81 44.21
CA ALA A 463 -36.83 43.38 43.72
C ALA A 463 -37.00 42.71 42.31
N THR A 464 -37.97 41.82 41.98
CA THR A 464 -39.04 41.09 42.73
C THR A 464 -39.63 39.92 41.89
N GLY A 465 -39.91 38.76 42.51
CA GLY A 465 -40.92 37.74 42.10
C GLY A 465 -40.70 36.94 40.78
N THR A 466 -41.33 35.78 40.51
CA THR A 466 -42.13 34.80 41.32
C THR A 466 -42.29 33.49 40.50
N ASN A 467 -42.38 32.32 41.16
CA ASN A 467 -42.99 31.00 40.79
C ASN A 467 -43.02 30.49 39.32
N GLY A 468 -42.83 29.20 39.00
CA GLY A 468 -42.68 27.98 39.81
C GLY A 468 -42.63 26.68 38.96
N THR A 469 -42.52 25.52 39.64
CA THR A 469 -42.37 24.12 39.11
C THR A 469 -43.62 23.54 38.41
N ALA A 470 -43.65 22.39 37.70
CA ALA A 470 -42.73 21.23 37.55
C ALA A 470 -42.65 20.76 36.04
N THR A 471 -42.52 19.50 35.53
CA THR A 471 -42.58 18.09 36.03
C THR A 471 -41.87 17.12 35.02
N ARG A 472 -41.95 15.78 35.21
CA ARG A 472 -41.57 14.70 34.24
C ARG A 472 -42.53 13.48 34.37
N SER A 473 -42.75 12.68 33.30
CA SER A 473 -42.95 11.20 33.37
C SER A 473 -43.19 10.48 32.01
N GLU A 474 -42.28 9.56 31.64
CA GLU A 474 -42.45 8.18 31.10
C GLU A 474 -43.53 7.73 30.04
N SER A 475 -43.04 7.13 28.93
CA SER A 475 -43.39 5.79 28.34
C SER A 475 -44.83 5.48 27.82
N PRO A 476 -45.12 4.36 27.06
CA PRO A 476 -44.30 3.20 26.65
C PRO A 476 -44.38 2.82 25.12
N VAL A 477 -44.08 1.54 24.75
CA VAL A 477 -43.91 1.00 23.38
C VAL A 477 -44.96 -0.08 23.00
N ARG A 478 -45.42 -0.14 21.74
CA ARG A 478 -45.86 -1.40 21.01
C ARG A 478 -46.14 -1.23 19.50
N THR A 479 -45.97 -2.33 18.75
CA THR A 479 -46.26 -2.59 17.30
C THR A 479 -47.52 -3.51 17.16
N PRO A 480 -48.01 -4.04 15.98
CA PRO A 480 -47.56 -3.98 14.56
C PRO A 480 -48.67 -3.82 13.44
N ALA A 481 -48.23 -3.85 12.15
CA ALA A 481 -48.78 -4.62 11.01
C ALA A 481 -49.76 -4.07 9.91
N ARG A 482 -49.42 -4.48 8.65
CA ARG A 482 -50.24 -4.86 7.46
C ARG A 482 -50.80 -3.85 6.41
N ARG A 483 -50.33 -4.08 5.16
CA ARG A 483 -51.02 -4.12 3.83
C ARG A 483 -51.65 -2.84 3.23
N GLY A 484 -51.35 -2.58 1.95
CA GLY A 484 -52.02 -1.57 1.11
C GLY A 484 -51.47 -1.50 -0.33
N THR A 485 -52.01 -2.31 -1.24
CA THR A 485 -51.63 -2.41 -2.66
C THR A 485 -51.84 -1.13 -3.47
N GLY A 486 -50.95 -0.84 -4.43
CA GLY A 486 -51.17 0.18 -5.48
C GLY A 486 -50.41 -0.15 -6.77
N ALA A 487 -51.13 -0.55 -7.82
CA ALA A 487 -50.58 -0.80 -9.16
C ALA A 487 -51.23 0.15 -10.18
N GLY A 488 -50.47 0.60 -11.19
CA GLY A 488 -50.97 1.57 -12.17
C GLY A 488 -49.96 1.90 -13.27
N THR A 489 -49.83 1.01 -14.26
CA THR A 489 -48.85 1.13 -15.35
C THR A 489 -49.42 1.73 -16.64
N THR A 490 -48.55 2.42 -17.38
CA THR A 490 -48.48 2.54 -18.85
C THR A 490 -49.39 3.46 -19.70
N ARG A 491 -48.69 4.32 -20.48
CA ARG A 491 -48.76 4.54 -21.96
C ARG A 491 -49.58 5.70 -22.60
N ARG A 492 -48.79 6.69 -23.06
CA ARG A 492 -48.67 7.21 -24.45
C ARG A 492 -49.93 7.55 -25.29
N ARG A 493 -50.03 8.82 -25.69
CA ARG A 493 -50.02 9.37 -27.09
C ARG A 493 -49.98 10.92 -27.00
N ALA A 494 -49.33 11.78 -27.80
CA ALA A 494 -48.55 11.77 -29.07
C ALA A 494 -49.23 12.58 -30.22
N ARG A 495 -48.76 13.84 -30.43
CA ARG A 495 -48.89 14.77 -31.60
C ARG A 495 -48.46 16.19 -31.12
N ALA A 496 -47.99 17.16 -31.92
CA ALA A 496 -47.46 17.20 -33.30
C ALA A 496 -46.67 18.52 -33.56
N ARG A 497 -45.97 18.62 -34.71
CA ARG A 497 -45.08 19.73 -35.14
C ARG A 497 -45.71 21.13 -35.20
N LYS A 498 -44.93 22.15 -34.76
CA LYS A 498 -44.65 23.49 -35.33
C LYS A 498 -43.82 24.26 -34.28
N GLY A 499 -42.86 25.14 -34.59
CA GLY A 499 -42.28 25.59 -35.87
C GLY A 499 -41.47 26.89 -35.64
N ALA A 500 -40.59 27.25 -36.58
CA ALA A 500 -39.43 28.15 -36.42
C ALA A 500 -38.27 27.48 -35.67
#